data_AF-A0ABD0JHP4-F1
#
_entry.id   AF-A0ABD0JHP4-F1
#
_cell.length_a   1.000
_cell.length_b   1.000
_cell.length_c   1.000
_cell.angle_alpha   90.00
_cell.angle_beta   90.00
_cell.angle_gamma   90.00
#
_symmetry.space_group_name_H-M   'P 1'
#
loop_
_entity.id
_entity.type
_entity.pdbx_description
1 polymer ?
#
loop_
_entity_poly.entity_id
_entity_poly.type
_entity_poly.pdbx_seq_one_letter_code
_entity_poly.pdbx_strand_id
1 'polypeptide(L)'
;MSSWSEYLSRLLQATAKVEKAAVFNLRGQPLATSDNLQVSDADGRALLQCLKDPAGSLTRITIGEADYRCFQGNDNSLVGKAVNNKDRVLVARLTDEVLVLVLGSSKGHGSFLFEVKRSLLERQQRLLSPQQPVNGAGGGAGATSQLQVQQGQGQQKLVLPPGAGPVGQEQVLVQLHD
;
A
#
# COMPACT_ATOMS: atom_id res chain seq x y z
N MET A 1 11.26 11.09 -14.06
CA MET A 1 10.96 10.99 -12.62
C MET A 1 9.48 11.31 -12.42
N SER A 2 8.65 10.36 -11.96
CA SER A 2 7.22 10.61 -11.74
C SER A 2 7.01 11.53 -10.54
N SER A 3 6.26 12.63 -10.72
CA SER A 3 5.95 13.58 -9.66
C SER A 3 5.03 12.96 -8.60
N TRP A 4 5.01 13.53 -7.39
CA TRP A 4 4.08 13.08 -6.33
C TRP A 4 2.61 13.23 -6.74
N SER A 5 2.29 14.26 -7.52
CA SER A 5 0.95 14.45 -8.08
C SER A 5 0.53 13.32 -9.02
N GLU A 6 1.42 12.86 -9.90
CA GLU A 6 1.12 11.73 -10.81
C GLU A 6 0.83 10.44 -10.03
N TYR A 7 1.56 10.21 -8.94
CA TYR A 7 1.31 9.08 -8.05
C TYR A 7 -0.06 9.19 -7.36
N LEU A 8 -0.44 10.37 -6.85
CA LEU A 8 -1.75 10.56 -6.24
C LEU A 8 -2.88 10.30 -7.25
N SER A 9 -2.76 10.81 -8.48
CA SER A 9 -3.74 10.57 -9.53
C SER A 9 -3.90 9.07 -9.83
N ARG A 10 -2.79 8.32 -9.89
CA ARG A 10 -2.83 6.86 -10.11
C ARG A 10 -3.42 6.11 -8.92
N LEU A 11 -3.08 6.50 -7.69
CA LEU A 11 -3.64 5.90 -6.47
C LEU A 11 -5.16 6.05 -6.44
N LEU A 12 -5.66 7.25 -6.74
CA LEU A 12 -7.10 7.53 -6.79
C LEU A 12 -7.81 6.73 -7.90
N GLN A 13 -7.19 6.58 -9.07
CA GLN A 13 -7.75 5.79 -10.17
C GLN A 13 -7.73 4.28 -9.91
N ALA A 14 -6.65 3.78 -9.28
CA ALA A 14 -6.48 2.36 -9.03
C ALA A 14 -7.30 1.84 -7.86
N THR A 15 -7.64 2.70 -6.90
CA THR A 15 -8.31 2.30 -5.66
C THR A 15 -9.63 3.04 -5.49
N ALA A 16 -10.74 2.39 -5.90
CA ALA A 16 -12.09 2.95 -5.80
C ALA A 16 -12.54 3.31 -4.36
N LYS A 17 -11.82 2.86 -3.33
CA LYS A 17 -12.08 3.21 -1.93
C LYS A 17 -11.43 4.52 -1.51
N VAL A 18 -10.37 4.96 -2.19
CA VAL A 18 -9.63 6.16 -1.84
C VAL A 18 -10.37 7.36 -2.41
N GLU A 19 -10.83 8.24 -1.52
CA GLU A 19 -11.54 9.45 -1.91
C GLU A 19 -10.56 10.62 -2.04
N LYS A 20 -9.59 10.71 -1.12
CA LYS A 20 -8.62 11.81 -1.05
C LYS A 20 -7.27 11.30 -0.57
N ALA A 21 -6.20 11.96 -0.95
CA ALA A 21 -4.85 11.60 -0.52
C ALA A 21 -3.92 12.82 -0.50
N ALA A 22 -2.91 12.77 0.36
CA ALA A 22 -1.85 13.77 0.42
C ALA A 22 -0.50 13.09 0.65
N VAL A 23 0.56 13.72 0.17
CA VAL A 23 1.95 13.34 0.44
C VAL A 23 2.61 14.49 1.15
N PHE A 24 3.27 14.20 2.26
CA PHE A 24 4.04 15.15 3.04
C PHE A 24 5.53 14.76 3.03
N ASN A 25 6.41 15.75 3.16
CA ASN A 25 7.81 15.49 3.46
C ASN A 25 8.00 15.06 4.93
N LEU A 26 9.21 14.67 5.30
CA LEU A 26 9.56 14.26 6.68
C LEU A 26 9.54 15.42 7.71
N ARG A 27 9.27 16.65 7.26
CA ARG A 27 9.04 17.82 8.12
C ARG A 27 7.54 18.12 8.33
N GLY A 28 6.67 17.36 7.68
CA GLY A 28 5.21 17.50 7.77
C GLY A 28 4.62 18.52 6.78
N GLN A 29 5.39 19.02 5.81
CA GLN A 29 4.89 19.96 4.81
C GLN A 29 4.31 19.19 3.61
N PRO A 30 3.15 19.61 3.07
CA PRO A 30 2.52 18.94 1.94
C PRO A 30 3.35 19.14 0.66
N LEU A 31 3.70 18.04 0.00
CA LEU A 31 4.35 18.00 -1.30
C LEU A 31 3.34 17.89 -2.44
N ALA A 32 2.24 17.17 -2.21
CA ALA A 32 1.15 17.01 -3.15
C ALA A 32 -0.15 16.67 -2.39
N THR A 33 -1.27 17.13 -2.91
CA THR A 33 -2.60 16.88 -2.35
C THR A 33 -3.58 16.58 -3.47
N SER A 34 -4.51 15.66 -3.25
CA SER A 34 -5.64 15.43 -4.14
C SER A 34 -6.62 16.60 -4.09
N ASP A 35 -7.43 16.76 -5.13
CA ASP A 35 -8.42 17.83 -5.21
C ASP A 35 -9.35 17.85 -3.98
N ASN A 36 -9.66 19.05 -3.50
CA ASN A 36 -10.58 19.30 -2.38
C ASN A 36 -10.14 18.69 -1.03
N LEU A 37 -8.87 18.32 -0.87
CA LEU A 37 -8.29 18.00 0.43
C LEU A 37 -7.51 19.22 0.95
N GLN A 38 -8.07 19.87 1.98
CA GLN A 38 -7.38 20.94 2.70
C GLN A 38 -6.56 20.29 3.82
N VAL A 39 -5.24 20.37 3.71
CA VAL A 39 -4.29 19.91 4.73
C VAL A 39 -3.25 20.98 4.97
N SER A 40 -2.85 21.10 6.23
CA SER A 40 -1.87 22.06 6.72
C SER A 40 -0.58 21.37 7.13
N ASP A 41 0.48 22.16 7.31
CA ASP A 41 1.73 21.67 7.91
C ASP A 41 1.52 21.13 9.34
N ALA A 42 0.51 21.64 10.05
CA ALA A 42 0.15 21.15 11.38
C ALA A 42 -0.40 19.72 11.33
N ASP A 43 -1.22 19.40 10.33
CA ASP A 43 -1.74 18.05 10.10
C ASP A 43 -0.61 17.06 9.85
N GLY A 44 0.33 17.42 8.96
CA GLY A 44 1.48 16.57 8.65
C GLY A 44 2.39 16.36 9.86
N ARG A 45 2.65 17.39 10.66
CA ARG A 45 3.41 17.26 11.92
C ARG A 45 2.70 16.40 12.96
N ALA A 46 1.38 16.54 13.10
CA ALA A 46 0.59 15.72 14.02
C ALA A 46 0.67 14.24 13.63
N LEU A 47 0.53 13.92 12.35
CA LEU A 47 0.68 12.55 11.84
C LEU A 47 2.10 12.00 12.08
N LEU A 48 3.14 12.79 11.81
CA LEU A 48 4.52 12.38 12.05
C LEU A 48 4.79 12.13 13.54
N GLN A 49 4.26 12.97 14.42
CA GLN A 49 4.39 12.79 15.87
C GLN A 49 3.76 11.46 16.30
N CYS A 50 2.52 11.19 15.85
CA CYS A 50 1.81 9.96 16.19
C CYS A 50 2.51 8.70 15.67
N LEU A 51 3.23 8.81 14.54
CA LEU A 51 3.96 7.69 13.97
C LEU A 51 5.34 7.46 14.61
N LYS A 52 5.98 8.51 15.16
CA LYS A 52 7.31 8.43 15.79
C LYS A 52 7.27 8.07 17.27
N ASP A 53 6.19 8.44 17.96
CA ASP A 53 6.02 8.20 19.39
C ASP A 53 4.87 7.20 19.65
N PRO A 54 5.13 5.89 19.51
CA PRO A 54 4.12 4.88 19.72
C PRO A 54 3.79 4.72 21.20
N ALA A 55 2.86 5.55 21.69
CA ALA A 55 2.33 5.44 23.05
C ALA A 55 1.46 4.18 23.29
N GLY A 56 1.31 3.30 22.29
CA GLY A 56 0.47 2.10 22.37
C GLY A 56 -1.04 2.38 22.53
N SER A 57 -1.44 3.66 22.51
CA SER A 57 -2.79 4.11 22.82
C SER A 57 -3.54 4.64 21.60
N LEU A 58 -4.87 4.55 21.68
CA LEU A 58 -5.79 5.23 20.77
C LEU A 58 -5.49 6.74 20.74
N THR A 59 -5.15 7.28 19.58
CA THR A 59 -4.82 8.70 19.42
C THR A 59 -5.92 9.42 18.63
N ARG A 60 -6.31 10.62 19.05
CA ARG A 60 -7.22 11.47 18.29
C ARG A 60 -6.42 12.42 17.42
N ILE A 61 -6.72 12.46 16.13
CA ILE A 61 -6.09 13.38 15.18
C ILE A 61 -7.18 14.09 14.40
N THR A 62 -7.02 15.39 14.23
CA THR A 62 -7.84 16.20 13.33
C THR A 62 -7.07 16.38 12.03
N ILE A 63 -7.72 16.10 10.90
CA ILE A 63 -7.17 16.33 9.56
C ILE A 63 -8.17 17.17 8.79
N GLY A 64 -7.77 18.38 8.42
CA GLY A 64 -8.71 19.39 7.90
C GLY A 64 -9.80 19.66 8.95
N GLU A 65 -11.06 19.40 8.61
CA GLU A 65 -12.21 19.63 9.51
C GLU A 65 -12.73 18.34 10.16
N ALA A 66 -12.09 17.19 9.91
CA ALA A 66 -12.57 15.89 10.38
C ALA A 66 -11.69 15.33 11.50
N ASP A 67 -12.34 14.87 12.57
CA ASP A 67 -11.70 14.16 13.68
C ASP A 67 -11.67 12.66 13.44
N TYR A 68 -10.51 12.07 13.68
CA TYR A 68 -10.26 10.63 13.56
C TYR A 68 -9.78 10.06 14.89
N ARG A 69 -10.28 8.87 15.23
CA ARG A 69 -9.71 8.01 16.27
C ARG A 69 -8.83 6.98 15.60
N CYS A 70 -7.55 7.03 15.91
CA CYS A 70 -6.50 6.31 15.22
C CYS A 70 -5.83 5.27 16.13
N PHE A 71 -5.46 4.16 15.54
CA PHE A 71 -4.60 3.14 16.09
C PHE A 71 -3.34 3.07 15.24
N GLN A 72 -2.20 2.98 15.91
CA GLN A 72 -0.94 2.77 15.22
C GLN A 72 -0.71 1.28 14.97
N GLY A 73 -0.33 0.93 13.75
CA GLY A 73 0.12 -0.40 13.39
C GLY A 73 1.63 -0.56 13.63
N ASN A 74 2.10 -1.81 13.69
CA ASN A 74 3.50 -2.16 13.98
C ASN A 74 4.52 -1.74 12.90
N ASP A 75 4.05 -1.13 11.83
CA ASP A 75 4.78 -0.94 10.60
C ASP A 75 4.79 0.53 10.18
N ASN A 76 4.94 1.48 11.12
CA ASN A 76 4.90 2.92 10.82
C ASN A 76 3.63 3.33 10.05
N SER A 77 2.53 2.62 10.32
CA SER A 77 1.21 2.89 9.78
C SER A 77 0.29 3.40 10.87
N LEU A 78 -0.62 4.27 10.49
CA LEU A 78 -1.66 4.77 11.36
C LEU A 78 -2.98 4.52 10.65
N VAL A 79 -3.93 3.88 11.33
CA VAL A 79 -5.26 3.59 10.79
C VAL A 79 -6.29 4.18 11.72
N GLY A 80 -7.17 5.02 11.18
CA GLY A 80 -8.21 5.68 11.95
C GLY A 80 -9.58 5.60 11.30
N LYS A 81 -10.60 5.78 12.13
CA LYS A 81 -11.98 5.99 11.69
C LYS A 81 -12.44 7.36 12.12
N ALA A 82 -13.21 8.04 11.28
CA ALA A 82 -13.72 9.35 11.64
C ALA A 82 -14.75 9.21 12.78
N VAL A 83 -14.70 10.12 13.74
CA VAL A 83 -15.57 10.12 14.92
C VAL A 83 -17.03 10.39 14.51
N ASN A 84 -17.22 11.34 13.60
CA ASN A 84 -18.55 11.80 13.17
C ASN A 84 -19.06 11.07 11.93
N ASN A 85 -18.23 10.27 11.26
CA ASN A 85 -18.62 9.51 10.08
C ASN A 85 -17.90 8.15 10.08
N LYS A 86 -18.58 7.12 10.59
CA LYS A 86 -17.99 5.78 10.75
C LYS A 86 -17.60 5.11 9.43
N ASP A 87 -18.12 5.59 8.31
CA ASP A 87 -17.79 5.09 6.97
C ASP A 87 -16.49 5.68 6.44
N ARG A 88 -15.96 6.74 7.05
CA ARG A 88 -14.70 7.36 6.65
C ARG A 88 -13.52 6.79 7.43
N VAL A 89 -12.51 6.38 6.69
CA VAL A 89 -11.25 5.88 7.21
C VAL A 89 -10.11 6.81 6.83
N LEU A 90 -9.13 6.87 7.72
CA LEU A 90 -7.84 7.50 7.51
C LEU A 90 -6.80 6.40 7.57
N VAL A 91 -5.88 6.40 6.62
CA VAL A 91 -4.65 5.63 6.68
C VAL A 91 -3.48 6.55 6.39
N ALA A 92 -2.52 6.57 7.29
CA ALA A 92 -1.26 7.25 7.09
C ALA A 92 -0.11 6.23 7.13
N ARG A 93 0.86 6.37 6.24
CA ARG A 93 2.04 5.49 6.18
C ARG A 93 3.29 6.35 6.04
N LEU A 94 4.19 6.20 7.00
CA LEU A 94 5.52 6.77 6.91
C LEU A 94 6.47 5.81 6.18
N THR A 95 7.22 6.36 5.24
CA THR A 95 8.35 5.72 4.55
C THR A 95 9.64 6.48 4.86
N ASP A 96 10.77 6.01 4.36
CA ASP A 96 12.06 6.69 4.53
C ASP A 96 12.15 8.04 3.79
N GLU A 97 11.23 8.31 2.85
CA GLU A 97 11.25 9.51 2.02
C GLU A 97 10.10 10.47 2.35
N VAL A 98 8.92 9.93 2.62
CA VAL A 98 7.68 10.71 2.73
C VAL A 98 6.70 10.11 3.71
N LEU A 99 5.73 10.93 4.10
CA LEU A 99 4.51 10.48 4.75
C LEU A 99 3.37 10.52 3.73
N VAL A 100 2.69 9.39 3.54
CA VAL A 100 1.50 9.31 2.67
C VAL A 100 0.25 9.21 3.53
N LEU A 101 -0.67 10.14 3.33
CA LEU A 101 -1.99 10.17 3.94
C LEU A 101 -3.04 9.80 2.89
N VAL A 102 -3.97 8.96 3.27
CA VAL A 102 -5.06 8.48 2.43
C VAL A 102 -6.35 8.51 3.24
N LEU A 103 -7.37 9.15 2.69
CA LEU A 103 -8.73 9.19 3.22
C LEU A 103 -9.65 8.45 2.26
N GLY A 104 -10.56 7.66 2.79
CA GLY A 104 -11.46 6.88 1.96
C GLY A 104 -12.62 6.29 2.72
N SER A 105 -13.31 5.36 2.07
CA SER A 105 -14.44 4.65 2.65
C SER A 105 -14.05 3.29 3.23
N SER A 106 -14.61 2.94 4.40
CA SER A 106 -14.57 1.55 4.90
C SER A 106 -15.51 0.61 4.15
N LYS A 107 -16.37 1.12 3.25
CA LYS A 107 -17.29 0.31 2.47
C LYS A 107 -16.56 -0.44 1.34
N GLY A 108 -16.94 -1.70 1.11
CA GLY A 108 -16.41 -2.56 0.05
C GLY A 108 -15.44 -3.65 0.53
N HIS A 109 -15.15 -4.64 -0.33
CA HIS A 109 -14.30 -5.80 0.00
C HIS A 109 -12.79 -5.47 -0.03
N GLY A 110 -11.99 -6.10 0.83
CA GLY A 110 -10.52 -5.93 0.88
C GLY A 110 -10.01 -4.90 1.90
N SER A 111 -8.72 -5.00 2.25
CA SER A 111 -8.07 -4.15 3.27
C SER A 111 -7.55 -2.85 2.66
N PHE A 112 -8.04 -1.71 3.16
CA PHE A 112 -7.64 -0.38 2.68
C PHE A 112 -6.13 -0.12 2.85
N LEU A 113 -5.54 -0.56 3.97
CA LEU A 113 -4.11 -0.47 4.23
C LEU A 113 -3.28 -1.30 3.24
N PHE A 114 -3.80 -2.46 2.82
CA PHE A 114 -3.11 -3.34 1.87
C PHE A 114 -2.96 -2.68 0.50
N GLU A 115 -4.01 -2.03 -0.01
CA GLU A 115 -3.98 -1.31 -1.29
C GLU A 115 -2.96 -0.16 -1.26
N VAL A 116 -2.92 0.62 -0.18
CA VAL A 116 -1.94 1.70 -0.01
C VAL A 116 -0.51 1.15 -0.04
N LYS A 117 -0.23 0.09 0.70
CA LYS A 117 1.10 -0.56 0.72
C LYS A 117 1.51 -1.07 -0.66
N ARG A 118 0.61 -1.75 -1.35
CA ARG A 118 0.84 -2.26 -2.70
C ARG A 118 1.21 -1.12 -3.66
N SER A 119 0.48 0.00 -3.63
CA SER A 119 0.75 1.16 -4.50
C SER A 119 2.15 1.76 -4.27
N LEU A 120 2.63 1.77 -3.02
CA LEU A 120 3.94 2.28 -2.67
C LEU A 120 5.05 1.35 -3.17
N LEU A 121 4.86 0.04 -3.03
CA LEU A 121 5.79 -0.97 -3.55
C LEU A 121 5.89 -0.91 -5.08
N GLU A 122 4.77 -0.78 -5.79
CA GLU A 122 4.74 -0.64 -7.25
C GLU A 122 5.49 0.62 -7.72
N ARG A 123 5.36 1.73 -6.99
CA ARG A 123 6.14 2.96 -7.27
C ARG A 123 7.64 2.72 -7.09
N GLN A 124 8.04 2.11 -5.97
CA GLN A 124 9.45 1.84 -5.68
C GLN A 124 10.08 0.94 -6.76
N GLN A 125 9.38 -0.11 -7.19
CA GLN A 125 9.83 -0.99 -8.28
C GLN A 125 10.00 -0.23 -9.60
N ARG A 126 9.12 0.72 -9.93
CA ARG A 126 9.25 1.55 -11.14
C ARG A 126 10.44 2.51 -11.11
N LEU A 127 10.85 2.96 -9.93
CA LEU A 127 12.05 3.80 -9.78
C LEU A 127 13.33 2.97 -9.91
N LEU A 128 13.30 1.70 -9.50
CA LEU A 128 14.42 0.76 -9.58
C LEU A 128 14.54 0.08 -10.96
N SER A 129 13.46 -0.01 -11.73
CA SER A 129 13.49 -0.60 -13.06
C SER A 129 14.12 0.38 -14.05
N PRO A 130 15.22 0.03 -14.75
CA PRO A 130 15.73 0.88 -15.83
C PRO A 130 14.63 1.03 -16.87
N GLN A 131 14.26 2.27 -17.18
CA GLN A 131 13.33 2.54 -18.28
C GLN A 131 13.97 2.00 -19.55
N GLN A 132 13.48 0.86 -20.05
CA GLN A 132 13.84 0.41 -21.38
C GLN A 132 13.39 1.51 -22.36
N PRO A 133 14.30 2.05 -23.18
CA PRO A 133 13.91 3.00 -24.20
C PRO A 133 12.90 2.31 -25.10
N VAL A 134 11.73 2.92 -25.23
CA VAL A 134 10.73 2.55 -26.23
C VAL A 134 11.31 2.87 -27.62
N ASN A 135 12.12 1.96 -28.15
CA ASN A 135 12.46 1.94 -29.56
C ASN A 135 11.20 1.54 -30.34
N GLY A 136 10.38 2.55 -30.60
CA GLY A 136 9.25 2.49 -31.51
C GLY A 136 9.42 3.53 -32.61
N ALA A 137 10.55 3.46 -33.33
CA ALA A 137 10.71 4.14 -34.60
C ALA A 137 9.69 3.57 -35.58
N GLY A 138 8.66 4.35 -35.88
CA GLY A 138 7.83 4.13 -37.06
C GLY A 138 8.70 4.36 -38.31
N GLY A 139 8.89 3.33 -39.12
CA GLY A 139 9.65 3.46 -40.35
C GLY A 139 9.93 2.15 -41.06
N GLY A 140 8.89 1.55 -41.66
CA GLY A 140 8.99 0.94 -42.99
C GLY A 140 9.71 -0.40 -43.17
N ALA A 141 8.95 -1.32 -43.77
CA ALA A 141 9.37 -2.38 -44.69
C ALA A 141 10.06 -3.63 -44.13
N GLY A 142 9.28 -4.71 -44.08
CA GLY A 142 9.61 -5.97 -44.74
C GLY A 142 10.63 -6.88 -44.06
N ALA A 143 10.14 -7.95 -43.44
CA ALA A 143 10.60 -9.32 -43.73
C ALA A 143 9.79 -10.32 -42.92
N THR A 144 9.00 -11.10 -43.62
CA THR A 144 8.44 -12.38 -43.20
C THR A 144 9.52 -13.26 -42.58
N SER A 145 9.29 -13.78 -41.38
CA SER A 145 9.83 -15.07 -40.95
C SER A 145 8.91 -15.67 -39.90
N GLN A 146 8.04 -16.55 -40.39
CA GLN A 146 7.41 -17.59 -39.59
C GLN A 146 8.50 -18.41 -38.91
N LEU A 147 8.44 -18.55 -37.59
CA LEU A 147 9.05 -19.66 -36.88
C LEU A 147 8.01 -20.24 -35.93
N GLN A 148 7.36 -21.27 -36.47
CA GLN A 148 6.53 -22.25 -35.80
C GLN A 148 7.39 -23.03 -34.80
N VAL A 149 7.05 -23.00 -33.51
CA VAL A 149 7.65 -23.89 -32.51
C VAL A 149 6.54 -24.62 -31.76
N GLN A 150 6.19 -25.74 -32.36
CA GLN A 150 5.89 -27.06 -31.80
C GLN A 150 5.51 -27.17 -30.31
N GLN A 151 4.31 -27.70 -30.09
CA GLN A 151 3.83 -28.28 -28.85
C GLN A 151 4.81 -29.34 -28.33
N GLY A 152 5.31 -29.14 -27.10
CA GLY A 152 6.04 -30.14 -26.34
C GLY A 152 5.27 -30.47 -25.07
N GLN A 153 4.64 -31.64 -25.04
CA GLN A 153 4.16 -32.28 -23.81
C GLN A 153 5.35 -32.49 -22.89
N GLY A 154 5.33 -31.88 -21.70
CA GLY A 154 6.36 -32.06 -20.69
C GLY A 154 5.73 -32.10 -19.31
N GLN A 155 5.42 -33.30 -18.83
CA GLN A 155 5.12 -33.55 -17.42
C GLN A 155 6.34 -33.09 -16.59
N GLN A 156 6.19 -32.04 -15.80
CA GLN A 156 7.17 -31.69 -14.77
C GLN A 156 6.82 -32.47 -13.51
N LYS A 157 7.48 -33.62 -13.36
CA LYS A 157 7.56 -34.41 -12.13
C LYS A 157 8.38 -33.59 -11.10
N LEU A 158 7.70 -33.04 -10.09
CA LEU A 158 8.34 -32.40 -8.96
C LEU A 158 9.06 -33.47 -8.12
N VAL A 159 10.40 -33.49 -8.20
CA VAL A 159 11.25 -34.35 -7.36
C VAL A 159 11.55 -33.58 -6.09
N LEU A 160 10.95 -34.00 -4.97
CA LEU A 160 11.30 -33.53 -3.62
C LEU A 160 12.59 -34.23 -3.16
N PRO A 161 13.53 -33.54 -2.51
CA PRO A 161 14.71 -34.17 -1.91
C PRO A 161 14.32 -35.05 -0.71
N PRO A 162 14.99 -36.20 -0.51
CA PRO A 162 14.74 -37.07 0.64
C PRO A 162 15.48 -36.54 1.87
N GLY A 163 14.79 -36.48 3.01
CA GLY A 163 15.44 -36.52 4.32
C GLY A 163 15.25 -35.30 5.22
N ALA A 164 14.16 -35.30 5.99
CA ALA A 164 14.18 -34.97 7.41
C ALA A 164 12.99 -35.70 8.05
N GLY A 165 13.30 -36.63 8.96
CA GLY A 165 12.36 -37.60 9.52
C GLY A 165 11.30 -37.01 10.46
N PRO A 166 10.42 -37.89 10.99
CA PRO A 166 9.30 -37.51 11.82
C PRO A 166 9.75 -37.29 13.27
N VAL A 167 9.33 -36.18 13.88
CA VAL A 167 9.44 -35.99 15.33
C VAL A 167 8.09 -35.51 15.86
N GLY A 168 7.57 -36.28 16.82
CA GLY A 168 6.81 -35.75 17.95
C GLY A 168 5.31 -35.59 17.76
N GLN A 169 4.59 -36.62 18.21
CA GLN A 169 3.19 -36.51 18.63
C GLN A 169 3.07 -35.53 19.81
N GLU A 170 2.03 -34.71 19.83
CA GLU A 170 1.31 -34.43 21.08
C GLU A 170 -0.17 -34.17 20.75
N GLN A 171 -1.01 -35.19 21.02
CA GLN A 171 -2.46 -35.06 21.04
C GLN A 171 -2.84 -34.46 22.39
N VAL A 172 -3.39 -33.24 22.40
CA VAL A 172 -4.00 -32.69 23.61
C VAL A 172 -5.43 -33.23 23.71
N LEU A 173 -5.59 -34.22 24.59
CA LEU A 173 -6.83 -34.77 25.09
C LEU A 173 -7.47 -33.75 26.05
N VAL A 174 -8.62 -33.18 25.70
CA VAL A 174 -9.44 -32.42 26.66
C VAL A 174 -10.56 -33.34 27.14
N GLN A 175 -10.38 -33.93 28.32
CA GLN A 175 -11.47 -34.52 29.09
C GLN A 175 -12.22 -33.41 29.82
N LEU A 176 -13.54 -33.36 29.64
CA LEU A 176 -14.47 -32.66 30.52
C LEU A 176 -15.12 -33.73 31.40
N HIS A 177 -14.89 -33.65 32.71
CA HIS A 177 -15.62 -34.39 33.75
C HIS A 177 -16.38 -33.39 34.62
N ASP A 178 -17.66 -33.72 34.81
CA ASP A 178 -18.73 -33.17 35.65
C ASP A 178 -19.18 -31.71 35.42
#